data_AF-A0A524MUR0-F1
#
_entry.id   AF-A0A524MUR0-F1
#
_cell.length_a   1.000
_cell.length_b   1.000
_cell.length_c   1.000
_cell.angle_alpha   90.00
_cell.angle_beta   90.00
_cell.angle_gamma   90.00
#
_symmetry.space_group_name_H-M   'P 1'
#
loop_
_entity.id
_entity.type
_entity.pdbx_description
1 polymer ?
#
loop_
_entity_poly.entity_id
_entity_poly.type
_entity_poly.pdbx_seq_one_letter_code
_entity_poly.pdbx_strand_id
1 'polypeptide(L)' 'MDYFLGYWFIRKAMWASESSIRENATSLKKFYTYLAEIGQVTADELAELREDIKTGLPEWIATVRRYDNPDVDAEDVWEW' A
#
# COMPACT_ATOMS: atom_id res chain seq x y z
N MET A 1 -6.93 0.99 2.48
CA MET A 1 -5.72 1.36 1.68
C MET A 1 -5.47 0.46 0.46
N ASP A 2 -6.20 -0.65 0.32
CA ASP A 2 -5.95 -1.70 -0.67
C ASP A 2 -6.08 -1.24 -2.12
N TYR A 3 -7.03 -0.34 -2.41
CA TYR A 3 -7.17 0.20 -3.75
C TYR A 3 -5.90 0.93 -4.23
N PHE A 4 -5.21 1.66 -3.36
CA PHE A 4 -4.01 2.41 -3.74
C PHE A 4 -2.78 1.51 -3.81
N LEU A 5 -2.35 0.96 -2.67
CA LEU A 5 -1.10 0.18 -2.59
C LEU A 5 -1.24 -1.28 -3.07
N GLY A 6 -2.44 -1.85 -3.01
CA GLY A 6 -2.71 -3.21 -3.45
C GLY A 6 -3.15 -3.32 -4.91
N TYR A 7 -3.51 -2.22 -5.58
CA TYR A 7 -3.99 -2.28 -6.96
C TYR A 7 -3.46 -1.14 -7.84
N TRP A 8 -3.89 0.10 -7.60
CA TRP A 8 -3.63 1.21 -8.51
C TRP A 8 -2.13 1.46 -8.69
N PHE A 9 -1.37 1.50 -7.60
CA PHE A 9 0.06 1.76 -7.62
C PHE A 9 0.80 0.64 -8.37
N ILE A 10 0.49 -0.62 -8.06
CA ILE A 10 1.07 -1.80 -8.75
C ILE A 10 0.77 -1.77 -10.25
N ARG A 11 -0.48 -1.50 -10.62
CA ARG A 11 -0.93 -1.54 -12.02
C ARG A 11 -0.47 -0.34 -12.86
N LYS A 12 -0.26 0.83 -12.23
CA LYS A 12 -0.09 2.11 -12.94
C LYS A 12 1.27 2.77 -12.75
N ALA A 13 1.98 2.50 -11.66
CA ALA A 13 3.33 3.02 -11.48
C ALA A 13 4.32 2.03 -12.08
N MET A 14 4.99 2.41 -13.17
CA MET A 14 5.98 1.57 -13.87
C MET A 14 7.17 1.15 -12.99
N TRP A 15 7.37 1.81 -11.85
CA TRP A 15 8.42 1.52 -10.87
C TRP A 15 7.87 0.82 -9.61
N ALA A 16 6.63 0.33 -9.65
CA ALA A 16 6.08 -0.44 -8.55
C ALA A 16 6.98 -1.66 -8.29
N SER A 17 7.26 -1.89 -7.02
CA SER A 17 8.13 -2.95 -6.53
C SER A 17 7.87 -3.17 -5.05
N GLU A 18 8.31 -4.29 -4.50
CA GLU A 18 8.24 -4.52 -3.05
C GLU A 18 8.89 -3.38 -2.24
N SER A 19 10.04 -2.87 -2.68
CA SER A 19 10.72 -1.77 -1.97
C SER A 19 9.90 -0.49 -2.02
N SER A 20 9.38 -0.10 -3.20
CA SER A 20 8.61 1.13 -3.34
C SER A 20 7.27 1.08 -2.59
N ILE A 21 6.62 -0.09 -2.49
CA ILE A 21 5.42 -0.25 -1.65
C ILE A 21 5.75 -0.02 -0.16
N ARG A 22 6.84 -0.61 0.35
CA ARG A 22 7.28 -0.42 1.75
C ARG A 22 7.65 1.04 2.04
N GLU A 23 8.32 1.70 1.09
CA GLU A 23 8.67 3.11 1.19
C GLU A 23 7.44 4.01 1.19
N ASN A 24 6.44 3.75 0.33
CA ASN A 24 5.18 4.49 0.31
C ASN A 24 4.40 4.28 1.62
N ALA A 25 4.28 3.05 2.11
CA ALA A 25 3.64 2.74 3.39
C ALA A 25 4.32 3.49 4.57
N THR A 26 5.65 3.58 4.55
CA THR A 26 6.40 4.34 5.56
C THR A 26 6.17 5.84 5.43
N SER A 27 6.18 6.36 4.20
CA SER A 27 5.97 7.78 3.92
C SER A 27 4.56 8.23 4.31
N LEU A 28 3.53 7.42 4.04
CA LEU A 28 2.16 7.68 4.46
C LEU A 28 2.03 7.71 5.99
N LYS A 29 2.63 6.76 6.70
CA LYS A 29 2.66 6.77 8.18
C LYS A 29 3.26 8.05 8.73
N LYS A 30 4.39 8.52 8.17
CA LYS A 30 5.04 9.76 8.59
C LYS A 30 4.18 10.98 8.26
N PHE A 31 3.64 11.03 7.05
CA PHE A 31 2.80 12.13 6.59
C PHE A 31 1.54 12.29 7.46
N TYR A 32 0.82 11.19 7.73
CA TYR A 32 -0.35 11.24 8.61
C TYR A 32 0.01 11.50 10.07
N THR A 33 1.18 11.07 10.53
CA THR A 33 1.66 11.45 11.87
C THR A 33 1.83 12.96 11.96
N TYR A 34 2.46 13.58 10.96
CA TYR A 34 2.56 15.03 10.87
C TYR A 34 1.18 15.72 10.78
N LEU A 35 0.25 15.20 9.96
CA LEU A 35 -1.10 15.73 9.88
C LEU A 35 -1.83 15.68 11.23
N ALA A 36 -1.60 14.64 12.03
CA ALA A 36 -2.16 14.55 13.39
C ALA A 36 -1.54 15.58 14.33
N GLU A 37 -0.23 15.81 14.25
CA GLU A 37 0.48 16.83 15.04
C GLU A 37 -0.04 18.25 14.79
N ILE A 38 -0.42 18.56 13.54
CA ILE A 38 -1.00 19.87 13.18
C ILE A 38 -2.54 19.90 13.22
N GLY A 39 -3.18 18.86 13.77
CA GLY A 39 -4.62 18.79 13.96
C GLY A 39 -5.46 18.69 12.68
N GLN A 40 -4.86 18.26 11.57
CA GLN A 40 -5.56 18.04 10.28
C GLN A 40 -6.22 16.66 10.20
N VAL A 41 -5.73 15.69 10.99
CA VAL A 41 -6.40 14.40 11.22
C VAL A 41 -6.42 14.10 12.72
N THR A 42 -7.38 13.29 13.13
CA THR A 42 -7.52 12.82 14.51
C THR A 42 -6.54 11.67 14.81
N ALA A 43 -6.35 11.39 16.10
CA ALA A 43 -5.56 10.24 16.53
C ALA A 43 -6.18 8.91 16.07
N ASP A 44 -7.52 8.84 16.00
CA ASP A 44 -8.25 7.65 15.56
C ASP A 44 -8.05 7.40 14.06
N GLU A 45 -8.13 8.44 13.21
CA GLU A 45 -7.82 8.33 11.78
C GLU A 45 -6.36 7.91 11.52
N LEU A 46 -5.42 8.40 12.32
CA LEU A 46 -4.03 7.93 12.26
C LEU A 46 -3.90 6.46 12.68
N ALA A 47 -4.64 6.03 13.71
CA ALA A 47 -4.63 4.65 14.17
C ALA A 47 -5.25 3.71 13.12
N GLU A 48 -6.36 4.10 12.49
CA GLU A 48 -7.00 3.38 11.40
C GLU A 48 -6.03 3.19 10.22
N LEU A 49 -5.38 4.27 9.76
CA LEU A 49 -4.37 4.17 8.70
C LEU A 49 -3.23 3.21 9.07
N ARG A 50 -2.74 3.27 10.32
CA ARG A 50 -1.66 2.41 10.77
C ARG A 50 -2.08 0.94 10.77
N GLU A 51 -3.32 0.65 11.13
CA GLU A 51 -3.85 -0.71 11.08
C GLU A 51 -4.06 -1.17 9.64
N ASP A 52 -4.67 -0.35 8.77
CA ASP A 52 -4.80 -0.59 7.33
C ASP A 52 -3.46 -1.00 6.69
N ILE A 53 -2.40 -0.25 7.00
CA ILE A 53 -1.06 -0.57 6.49
C ILE A 53 -0.51 -1.84 7.12
N LYS A 54 -0.77 -2.11 8.39
CA LYS A 54 -0.28 -3.31 9.08
C LYS A 54 -0.93 -4.58 8.52
N THR A 55 -2.24 -4.54 8.27
CA THR A 55 -3.01 -5.69 7.78
C THR A 55 -2.84 -5.89 6.27
N GLY A 56 -2.81 -4.81 5.49
CA GLY A 56 -2.74 -4.88 4.04
C GLY A 56 -1.34 -5.07 3.47
N LEU A 57 -0.28 -4.57 4.12
CA LEU A 57 1.08 -4.63 3.57
C LEU A 57 1.55 -6.03 3.15
N PRO A 58 1.32 -7.11 3.91
CA PRO A 58 1.66 -8.46 3.46
C PRO A 58 1.03 -8.82 2.11
N GLU A 59 -0.25 -8.48 1.91
CA GLU A 59 -0.98 -8.79 0.68
C GLU A 59 -0.54 -7.91 -0.48
N TRP A 60 -0.27 -6.63 -0.25
CA TRP A 60 0.23 -5.73 -1.31
C TRP A 60 1.62 -6.18 -1.81
N ILE A 61 2.46 -6.70 -0.91
CA ILE A 61 3.75 -7.28 -1.27
C ILE A 61 3.59 -8.60 -2.03
N ALA A 62 2.65 -9.46 -1.63
CA ALA A 62 2.33 -10.66 -2.39
C ALA A 62 1.82 -10.31 -3.79
N THR A 63 0.96 -9.30 -3.90
CA THR A 63 0.37 -8.83 -5.15
C THR A 63 1.41 -8.31 -6.13
N VAL A 64 2.35 -7.46 -5.70
CA VAL A 64 3.39 -6.95 -6.61
C VAL A 64 4.33 -8.08 -7.06
N ARG A 65 4.61 -9.05 -6.19
CA ARG A 65 5.41 -10.24 -6.56
C ARG A 65 4.69 -11.13 -7.58
N ARG A 66 3.36 -11.29 -7.46
CA ARG A 66 2.56 -11.98 -8.47
C ARG A 66 2.55 -11.21 -9.79
N TYR A 67 2.36 -9.89 -9.73
CA TYR A 67 2.34 -9.01 -10.90
C TYR A 67 3.65 -9.01 -11.69
N ASP A 68 4.79 -9.05 -10.99
CA ASP A 68 6.12 -9.08 -11.60
C ASP A 68 6.52 -10.50 -12.09
N ASN A 69 5.72 -11.53 -11.81
CA ASN A 69 5.99 -12.90 -12.23
C ASN A 69 5.48 -13.13 -13.66
N PRO A 70 6.36 -13.39 -14.66
CA PRO A 70 5.95 -13.61 -16.04
C PRO A 70 5.12 -14.88 -16.28
N ASP A 71 5.13 -15.82 -15.33
CA ASP A 71 4.35 -17.06 -15.40
C ASP A 71 2.92 -16.89 -14.84
N VAL A 72 2.57 -15.70 -14.34
CA VAL A 72 1.25 -15.39 -13.79
C VAL A 72 0.48 -14.55 -14.81
N ASP A 73 -0.72 -15.00 -15.18
CA ASP A 73 -1.58 -14.22 -16.04
C ASP A 73 -2.07 -12.97 -15.30
N ALA A 74 -2.21 -11.86 -16.03
CA ALA A 74 -2.60 -10.57 -15.45
C ALA A 74 -3.97 -10.61 -14.75
N GLU A 75 -4.83 -11.56 -15.14
CA GLU A 75 -6.15 -11.80 -14.54
C GLU A 75 -6.05 -12.51 -13.18
N ASP A 76 -4.98 -13.26 -12.93
CA ASP A 76 -4.76 -14.03 -11.70
C ASP A 76 -3.98 -13.24 -10.62
N VAL A 77 -3.48 -12.05 -10.96
CA VAL A 77 -2.73 -11.21 -10.01
C VAL A 77 -3.62 -10.79 -8.83
N TRP A 78 -4.88 -10.47 -9.14
CA TRP A 78 -5.87 -10.02 -8.18
C TRP A 78 -7.07 -10.99 -8.18
N GLU A 79 -7.04 -11.99 -7.32
CA GLU A 79 -8.20 -12.82 -7.03
C GLU A 79 -9.20 -12.00 -6.19
N TRP A 80 -10.35 -11.65 -6.76
CA TRP A 80 -11.43 -10.88 -6.11
C TRP A 80 -12.56 -11.80 -5.65
#